data_AF-G0PNY4-F1
#
_entry.id   AF-G0PNY4-F1
#
_cell.length_a   1.000
_cell.length_b   1.000
_cell.length_c   1.000
_cell.angle_alpha   90.00
_cell.angle_beta   90.00
_cell.angle_gamma   90.00
#
_symmetry.space_group_name_H-M   'P 1'
#
loop_
_entity.id
_entity.type
_entity.pdbx_description
1 polymer ?
#
loop_
_entity_poly.entity_id
_entity_poly.type
_entity_poly.pdbx_seq_one_letter_code
_entity_poly.pdbx_strand_id
1 'polypeptide(L)' 'MSLYEPADGILETHVTWEDVEEQMQKSLGTKAIFGKNKTSTNISDLKGFMSKIAMIEPDWENIEEGKDLPKRFVVK' A
#
# COMPACT_ATOMS: atom_id res chain seq x y z
N MET A 1 19.33 1.50 -16.30
CA MET A 1 18.11 0.92 -15.70
C MET A 1 17.56 -0.10 -16.69
N SER A 2 17.68 -1.39 -16.36
CA SER A 2 17.06 -2.47 -17.13
C SER A 2 15.63 -2.61 -16.65
N LEU A 3 14.65 -2.63 -17.57
CA LEU A 3 13.22 -2.77 -17.27
C LEU A 3 12.83 -4.15 -16.68
N TYR A 4 13.79 -5.05 -16.51
CA TYR A 4 13.58 -6.47 -16.20
C TYR A 4 14.06 -6.90 -14.81
N GLU A 5 14.61 -5.99 -14.01
CA GLU A 5 15.02 -6.31 -12.65
C GLU A 5 13.83 -6.09 -11.70
N PRO A 6 13.43 -7.12 -10.91
CA PRO A 6 12.46 -6.92 -9.84
C PRO A 6 13.01 -5.90 -8.85
N ALA A 7 12.18 -4.95 -8.43
CA ALA A 7 12.56 -3.92 -7.47
C ALA A 7 12.13 -4.33 -6.06
N ASP A 8 12.73 -3.73 -5.03
CA ASP A 8 12.50 -4.09 -3.62
C ASP A 8 11.17 -3.56 -3.03
N GLY A 9 10.33 -2.93 -3.84
CA GLY A 9 9.05 -2.36 -3.41
C GLY A 9 7.92 -3.39 -3.31
N ILE A 10 6.72 -2.87 -3.08
CA ILE A 10 5.49 -3.66 -2.91
C ILE A 10 5.27 -4.50 -4.17
N LEU A 11 5.12 -5.81 -3.97
CA LEU A 11 4.95 -6.80 -5.03
C LEU A 11 6.04 -6.73 -6.10
N GLU A 12 7.31 -6.54 -5.72
CA GLU A 12 8.46 -6.44 -6.63
C GLU A 12 8.40 -5.26 -7.61
N THR A 13 7.63 -4.22 -7.27
CA THR A 13 7.56 -2.97 -8.03
C THR A 13 8.52 -1.93 -7.44
N HIS A 14 8.61 -0.77 -8.07
CA HIS A 14 9.40 0.35 -7.53
C HIS A 14 8.62 1.16 -6.48
N VAL A 15 7.36 0.83 -6.22
CA VAL A 15 6.51 1.53 -5.27
C VAL A 15 6.83 1.04 -3.87
N THR A 16 7.29 1.93 -3.00
CA THR A 16 7.66 1.60 -1.61
C THR A 16 6.45 1.74 -0.67
N TRP A 17 6.60 1.23 0.55
CA TRP A 17 5.63 1.46 1.62
C TRP A 17 5.49 2.94 1.98
N GLU A 18 6.60 3.68 1.92
CA GLU A 18 6.65 5.12 2.20
C GLU A 18 5.86 5.91 1.15
N ASP A 19 6.01 5.57 -0.13
CA ASP A 19 5.24 6.21 -1.22
C ASP A 19 3.73 6.04 -1.02
N VAL A 20 3.30 4.82 -0.64
CA VAL A 20 1.88 4.53 -0.39
C VAL A 20 1.40 5.22 0.88
N GLU A 21 2.19 5.21 1.95
CA GLU A 21 1.84 5.87 3.21
C GLU A 21 1.66 7.39 3.02
N GLU A 22 2.60 8.07 2.35
CA GLU A 22 2.54 9.51 2.10
C GLU A 22 1.30 9.87 1.29
N GLN A 23 1.00 9.11 0.22
CA GLN A 23 -0.19 9.33 -0.59
C GLN A 23 -1.48 9.12 0.21
N MET A 24 -1.53 8.09 1.04
CA MET A 24 -2.71 7.79 1.85
C MET A 24 -2.91 8.80 2.97
N GLN A 25 -1.84 9.25 3.63
CA GLN A 25 -1.88 10.35 4.61
C GLN A 25 -2.43 11.64 3.99
N LYS A 26 -1.95 11.98 2.78
CA LYS A 26 -2.43 13.15 2.04
C LYS A 26 -3.89 13.02 1.60
N SER A 27 -4.28 11.85 1.08
CA SER A 27 -5.62 11.59 0.56
C SER A 27 -6.69 11.53 1.67
N LEU A 28 -6.37 10.86 2.77
CA LEU A 28 -7.25 10.74 3.94
C LEU A 28 -7.10 11.92 4.92
N GLY A 29 -6.17 12.83 4.64
CA GLY A 29 -5.85 13.98 5.50
C GLY A 29 -5.45 13.55 6.92
N THR A 30 -4.75 12.43 7.09
CA THR A 30 -4.41 11.82 8.39
C THR A 30 -2.91 11.89 8.67
N LYS A 31 -2.54 11.89 9.95
CA LYS A 31 -1.15 11.69 10.42
C LYS A 31 -0.87 10.27 10.89
N ALA A 32 -1.84 9.36 10.74
CA ALA A 32 -1.66 7.96 11.05
C ALA A 32 -0.60 7.32 10.14
N ILE A 33 0.17 6.39 10.69
CA ILE A 33 1.22 5.66 9.97
C ILE A 33 0.81 4.20 9.81
N PHE A 34 1.42 3.50 8.85
CA PHE A 34 1.24 2.06 8.73
C PHE A 34 1.92 1.34 9.89
N GLY A 35 1.19 0.42 10.51
CA GLY A 35 1.69 -0.34 11.64
C GLY A 35 2.72 -1.39 11.27
N LYS A 36 3.26 -2.01 12.31
CA LYS A 36 4.28 -3.07 12.15
C LYS A 36 3.76 -4.31 11.45
N ASN A 37 2.46 -4.61 11.55
CA ASN A 37 1.86 -5.78 10.90
C ASN A 37 1.22 -5.46 9.55
N LYS A 38 1.65 -4.38 8.88
CA LYS A 38 1.17 -4.07 7.53
C LYS A 38 1.42 -5.22 6.56
N THR A 39 0.42 -5.54 5.75
CA THR A 39 0.51 -6.62 4.76
C THR A 39 0.17 -6.11 3.36
N SER A 40 0.77 -6.74 2.35
CA SER A 40 0.39 -6.55 0.95
C SER A 40 0.06 -7.91 0.34
N THR A 41 -1.11 -8.01 -0.28
CA THR A 41 -1.56 -9.23 -0.96
C THR A 41 -1.82 -8.92 -2.42
N ASN A 42 -1.19 -9.68 -3.32
CA ASN A 42 -1.47 -9.56 -4.74
C ASN A 42 -2.84 -10.16 -5.06
N ILE A 43 -3.81 -9.31 -5.45
CA ILE A 43 -5.16 -9.75 -5.83
C ILE A 43 -5.36 -9.84 -7.35
N SER A 44 -4.35 -9.45 -8.13
CA SER A 44 -4.34 -9.56 -9.59
C SER A 44 -3.78 -10.87 -10.12
N ASP A 45 -3.14 -11.66 -9.25
CA ASP A 45 -2.50 -12.90 -9.65
C ASP A 45 -3.53 -13.88 -10.24
N LEU A 46 -3.17 -14.49 -11.38
CA LEU A 46 -4.01 -15.40 -12.17
C LEU A 46 -5.36 -14.82 -12.64
N LYS A 47 -5.52 -13.48 -12.66
CA LYS A 47 -6.75 -12.80 -13.13
C LYS A 47 -6.64 -12.18 -14.52
N GLY A 48 -5.50 -12.32 -15.20
CA GLY A 48 -5.29 -11.79 -16.56
C GLY A 48 -5.05 -10.28 -16.62
N PHE A 49 -4.82 -9.62 -15.48
CA PHE A 49 -4.33 -8.24 -15.47
C PHE A 49 -2.84 -8.21 -15.77
N MET A 50 -2.42 -7.32 -16.67
CA MET A 50 -0.99 -7.05 -16.88
C MET A 50 -0.37 -6.24 -15.74
N SER A 51 -1.18 -5.49 -14.98
CA SER A 51 -0.75 -4.70 -13.82
C SER A 51 -0.84 -5.51 -12.53
N LYS A 52 0.13 -5.33 -11.62
CA LYS A 52 0.07 -5.86 -10.24
C LYS A 52 -0.89 -5.00 -9.41
N ILE A 53 -1.90 -5.63 -8.80
CA ILE A 53 -2.86 -4.97 -7.90
C ILE A 53 -2.61 -5.47 -6.48
N ALA A 54 -2.27 -4.57 -5.58
CA ALA A 54 -1.99 -4.85 -4.17
C ALA A 54 -3.19 -4.49 -3.30
N MET A 55 -3.72 -5.45 -2.56
CA MET A 55 -4.54 -5.18 -1.37
C MET A 55 -3.59 -4.86 -0.22
N ILE A 56 -3.71 -3.65 0.32
CA ILE A 56 -2.93 -3.17 1.46
C ILE A 56 -3.79 -3.23 2.70
N GLU A 57 -3.27 -3.89 3.74
CA GLU A 57 -3.81 -3.83 5.09
C GLU A 57 -2.80 -3.02 5.92
N PRO A 58 -3.04 -1.72 6.15
CA PRO A 58 -2.06 -0.81 6.71
C PRO A 58 -1.80 -0.99 8.21
N ASP A 59 -2.69 -1.69 8.93
CA ASP A 59 -2.63 -1.83 10.40
C ASP A 59 -2.38 -0.47 11.09
N TRP A 60 -3.21 0.54 10.80
CA TRP A 60 -2.97 1.94 11.17
C TRP A 60 -2.59 2.13 12.66
N GLU A 61 -1.48 2.82 12.89
CA GLU A 61 -1.05 3.30 14.21
C GLU A 61 -1.22 4.82 14.32
N ASN A 62 -1.36 5.34 15.55
CA ASN A 62 -1.51 6.78 15.84
C ASN A 62 -2.73 7.44 15.15
N ILE A 63 -3.87 6.74 15.11
CA ILE A 63 -5.11 7.29 14.56
C ILE A 63 -5.58 8.46 15.43
N GLU A 64 -5.78 9.62 14.81
CA GLU A 64 -6.30 10.81 15.47
C GLU A 64 -7.75 10.58 15.97
N GLU A 65 -8.09 11.12 17.14
CA GLU A 65 -9.43 10.97 17.71
C GLU A 65 -10.50 11.48 16.73
N GLY A 66 -11.50 10.64 16.48
CA GLY A 66 -12.62 10.96 15.57
C GLY A 66 -12.36 10.69 14.09
N LYS A 67 -11.18 10.17 13.71
CA LYS A 67 -10.95 9.69 12.33
C LYS A 67 -11.28 8.21 12.18
N ASP A 68 -12.06 7.91 11.16
CA ASP A 68 -12.29 6.54 10.69
C ASP A 68 -11.43 6.30 9.45
N LEU A 69 -10.45 5.40 9.57
CA LEU A 69 -9.52 5.06 8.49
C LEU A 69 -9.84 3.68 7.91
N PRO A 70 -9.66 3.47 6.59
CA PRO A 70 -9.98 2.20 5.97
C PRO A 70 -9.07 1.09 6.51
N LYS A 71 -9.66 -0.02 6.96
CA LYS A 71 -8.92 -1.21 7.42
C LYS A 71 -8.11 -1.89 6.33
N ARG A 72 -8.52 -1.72 5.07
CA ARG A 72 -7.86 -2.23 3.87
C ARG A 72 -8.21 -1.36 2.68
N PHE A 73 -7.29 -1.24 1.73
CA PHE A 73 -7.52 -0.53 0.48
C PHE A 73 -6.72 -1.18 -0.65
N VAL A 74 -7.05 -0.81 -1.89
CA VAL A 74 -6.42 -1.36 -3.08
C VAL A 74 -5.53 -0.32 -3.74
N VAL A 75 -4.30 -0.71 -4.07
CA VAL A 75 -3.33 0.05 -4.86
C VAL A 75 -3.12 -0.66 -6.19
N LYS A 76 -3.07 0.10 -7.27
CA LYS A 76 -2.88 -0.39 -8.65
C LYS A 76 -1.88 0.50 -9.37
#